data_AF-A0A9P5BXF7-F1
#
_entry.id   AF-A0A9P5BXF7-F1
#
_cell.length_a   1.000
_cell.length_b   1.000
_cell.length_c   1.000
_cell.angle_alpha   90.00
_cell.angle_beta   90.00
_cell.angle_gamma   90.00
#
_symmetry.space_group_name_H-M   'P 1'
#
loop_
_entity.id
_entity.type
_entity.pdbx_description
1 polymer ?
#
loop_
_entity_poly.entity_id
_entity_poly.type
_entity_poly.pdbx_seq_one_letter_code
_entity_poly.pdbx_strand_id
1 'polypeptide(L)'
;MRFVTAAALAAAALGGVDAIFMETDVLAAAGLAKLGLHVAIHGYPNAEQCTLENVSVRREWSFLTRNEKLNYIDAVNCLAKKPAKTPAAIAAGAKSRYDDFVVTHIIQTMNIHGTGNFLAWHRYYTWAYEQVLRNECGYKGYQPYYSWPWWANDPTKSPLFDGGETSLSGDGAYVAGRNASCLPSDARCLVTLQPANGGGCVESGPMKDWKINMGPLQNHLAGVKPNPQADGLGYNPRCMSRDISKQAAAETTDEKVAFLIKNSTDIKSFQDLMQNFIPGSVGIHSGGHYTIGGDAGSDLYNSPADPAFFLHHGMVDKVWWIWQNLDLKERTHVIAGTLTFLNQPPTRNATLQDELYLGHVGFPNITIDEATSTLAGPFCYIYA
;
A
#
# COMPACT_ATOMS: atom_id res chain seq x y z
N MET A 1 0.09 -10.13 27.80
CA MET A 1 1.46 -10.44 27.33
C MET A 1 1.77 -9.85 25.95
N ARG A 2 0.85 -9.87 24.96
CA ARG A 2 1.07 -9.36 23.58
C ARG A 2 1.24 -7.85 23.43
N PHE A 3 0.46 -7.01 24.11
CA PHE A 3 0.73 -5.55 24.15
C PHE A 3 2.09 -5.22 24.77
N VAL A 4 2.50 -6.01 25.78
CA VAL A 4 3.83 -5.88 26.41
C VAL A 4 4.92 -6.39 25.48
N THR A 5 4.67 -7.41 24.64
CA THR A 5 5.65 -7.88 23.62
C THR A 5 5.72 -6.94 22.42
N ALA A 6 4.63 -6.29 22.02
CA ALA A 6 4.64 -5.25 20.98
C ALA A 6 5.37 -3.99 21.49
N ALA A 7 5.09 -3.55 22.73
CA ALA A 7 5.84 -2.49 23.38
C ALA A 7 7.31 -2.88 23.62
N ALA A 8 7.60 -4.15 23.92
CA ALA A 8 8.96 -4.65 24.07
C ALA A 8 9.68 -4.86 22.73
N LEU A 9 8.97 -5.08 21.61
CA LEU A 9 9.53 -5.06 20.26
C LEU A 9 9.83 -3.62 19.83
N ALA A 10 8.94 -2.68 20.14
CA ALA A 10 9.18 -1.25 19.97
C ALA A 10 10.35 -0.76 20.86
N ALA A 11 10.52 -1.32 22.06
CA ALA A 11 11.66 -1.04 22.92
C ALA A 11 12.94 -1.82 22.54
N ALA A 12 12.84 -3.02 21.96
CA ALA A 12 13.98 -3.78 21.45
C ALA A 12 14.53 -3.16 20.15
N ALA A 13 13.70 -2.41 19.41
CA ALA A 13 14.16 -1.52 18.36
C ALA A 13 15.07 -0.39 18.89
N LEU A 14 15.10 -0.14 20.20
CA LEU A 14 16.02 0.82 20.85
C LEU A 14 17.36 0.19 21.27
N GLY A 15 17.52 -1.14 21.16
CA GLY A 15 18.64 -1.88 21.76
C GLY A 15 19.69 -2.43 20.78
N GLY A 16 19.52 -2.23 19.48
CA GLY A 16 20.51 -2.60 18.46
C GLY A 16 21.45 -1.43 18.15
N VAL A 17 22.76 -1.68 18.22
CA VAL A 17 23.79 -0.74 17.76
C VAL A 17 23.46 -0.32 16.33
N ASP A 18 23.26 0.99 16.10
CA ASP A 18 22.69 1.67 14.91
C ASP A 18 21.16 1.90 14.85
N ALA A 19 20.44 1.86 15.98
CA ALA A 19 19.03 2.29 16.04
C ALA A 19 18.89 3.80 15.74
N ILE A 20 18.59 4.15 14.49
CA ILE A 20 18.14 5.50 14.12
C ILE A 20 16.79 5.71 14.80
N PHE A 21 16.75 6.55 15.83
CA PHE A 21 15.53 6.91 16.55
C PHE A 21 14.63 7.75 15.62
N MET A 22 13.58 7.15 15.07
CA MET A 22 12.65 7.81 14.15
C MET A 22 11.43 8.36 14.90
N GLU A 23 11.06 9.59 14.60
CA GLU A 23 9.90 10.24 15.22
C GLU A 23 8.59 9.50 14.87
N THR A 24 8.48 8.96 13.66
CA THR A 24 7.33 8.14 13.26
C THR A 24 7.14 6.92 14.15
N ASP A 25 8.24 6.27 14.60
CA ASP A 25 8.16 5.11 15.49
C ASP A 25 7.75 5.51 16.92
N VAL A 26 8.16 6.69 17.39
CA VAL A 26 7.68 7.27 18.66
C VAL A 26 6.18 7.54 18.61
N LEU A 27 5.70 8.14 17.52
CA LEU A 27 4.28 8.41 17.31
C LEU A 27 3.48 7.10 17.25
N ALA A 28 4.02 6.06 16.61
CA ALA A 28 3.40 4.74 16.57
C ALA A 28 3.28 4.11 17.97
N ALA A 29 4.35 4.18 18.78
CA ALA A 29 4.32 3.69 20.16
C ALA A 29 3.31 4.47 21.02
N ALA A 30 3.23 5.79 20.86
CA ALA A 30 2.25 6.63 21.55
C ALA A 30 0.80 6.30 21.15
N GLY A 31 0.56 6.09 19.85
CA GLY A 31 -0.73 5.64 19.33
C GLY A 31 -1.12 4.27 19.89
N LEU A 32 -0.20 3.29 19.89
CA LEU A 32 -0.45 1.97 20.45
C LEU A 32 -0.82 2.03 21.94
N ALA A 33 -0.11 2.84 22.72
CA ALA A 33 -0.38 3.01 24.14
C ALA A 33 -1.77 3.61 24.39
N LYS A 34 -2.17 4.63 23.60
CA LYS A 34 -3.50 5.25 23.66
C LYS A 34 -4.60 4.28 23.25
N LEU A 35 -4.40 3.49 22.20
CA LEU A 35 -5.32 2.42 21.79
C LEU A 35 -5.50 1.39 22.91
N GLY A 36 -4.40 0.92 23.51
CA GLY A 36 -4.43 -0.02 24.62
C GLY A 36 -5.21 0.51 25.83
N LEU A 37 -5.01 1.78 26.19
CA LEU A 37 -5.78 2.43 27.25
C LEU A 37 -7.26 2.59 26.88
N HIS A 38 -7.56 2.97 25.63
CA HIS A 38 -8.93 3.11 25.15
C HIS A 38 -9.70 1.79 25.26
N VAL A 39 -9.12 0.69 24.79
CA VAL A 39 -9.70 -0.66 24.88
C VAL A 39 -9.82 -1.12 26.33
N ALA A 40 -8.86 -0.79 27.20
CA ALA A 40 -8.95 -1.14 28.62
C ALA A 40 -10.11 -0.43 29.35
N ILE A 41 -10.45 0.80 28.93
CA ILE A 41 -11.53 1.60 29.53
C ILE A 41 -12.90 1.26 28.92
N HIS A 42 -12.98 1.10 27.60
CA HIS A 42 -14.26 1.01 26.87
C HIS A 42 -14.57 -0.40 26.33
N GLY A 43 -13.62 -1.33 26.43
CA GLY A 43 -13.72 -2.65 25.79
C GLY A 43 -13.32 -2.62 24.31
N TYR A 44 -13.35 -3.79 23.67
CA TYR A 44 -13.17 -3.91 22.23
C TYR A 44 -14.45 -3.48 21.50
N PRO A 45 -14.36 -2.75 20.37
CA PRO A 45 -15.53 -2.35 19.59
C PRO A 45 -16.42 -3.53 19.17
N ASN A 46 -15.79 -4.68 18.86
CA ASN A 46 -16.47 -5.94 18.63
C ASN A 46 -15.72 -7.09 19.34
N ALA A 47 -16.05 -7.31 20.62
CA ALA A 47 -15.37 -8.29 21.47
C ALA A 47 -15.58 -9.76 21.02
N GLU A 48 -16.60 -10.06 20.22
CA GLU A 48 -16.82 -11.41 19.68
C GLU A 48 -15.84 -11.73 18.55
N GLN A 49 -15.42 -10.72 17.78
CA GLN A 49 -14.52 -10.88 16.65
C GLN A 49 -13.07 -10.53 17.00
N CYS A 50 -12.86 -9.54 17.87
CA CYS A 50 -11.52 -9.04 18.18
C CYS A 50 -11.27 -8.90 19.68
N THR A 51 -10.16 -9.47 20.13
CA THR A 51 -9.67 -9.45 21.51
C THR A 51 -8.15 -9.42 21.55
N LEU A 52 -7.57 -9.27 22.75
CA LEU A 52 -6.12 -9.35 22.93
C LEU A 52 -5.54 -10.73 22.57
N GLU A 53 -6.35 -11.78 22.62
CA GLU A 53 -5.90 -13.14 22.38
C GLU A 53 -5.72 -13.43 20.88
N ASN A 54 -6.61 -12.87 20.04
CA ASN A 54 -6.65 -13.14 18.61
C ASN A 54 -6.21 -11.96 17.72
N VAL A 55 -6.00 -10.76 18.29
CA VAL A 55 -5.48 -9.62 17.52
C VAL A 55 -4.17 -9.96 16.85
N SER A 56 -4.11 -9.74 15.54
CA SER A 56 -2.92 -9.96 14.74
C SER A 56 -2.01 -8.74 14.74
N VAL A 57 -0.74 -8.96 14.42
CA VAL A 57 0.26 -7.90 14.42
C VAL A 57 0.91 -7.84 13.04
N ARG A 58 0.70 -6.73 12.33
CA ARG A 58 1.38 -6.40 11.08
C ARG A 58 2.75 -5.80 11.39
N ARG A 59 3.79 -6.33 10.75
CA ARG A 59 5.20 -6.03 11.05
C ARG A 59 5.91 -5.51 9.81
N GLU A 60 6.95 -4.70 10.04
CA GLU A 60 7.85 -4.25 8.99
C GLU A 60 8.56 -5.45 8.35
N TRP A 61 8.73 -5.43 7.01
CA TRP A 61 9.32 -6.53 6.26
C TRP A 61 10.67 -7.01 6.80
N SER A 62 11.54 -6.09 7.20
CA SER A 62 12.90 -6.34 7.71
C SER A 62 12.91 -7.06 9.05
N PHE A 63 11.84 -6.95 9.83
CA PHE A 63 11.70 -7.73 11.06
C PHE A 63 11.23 -9.16 10.82
N LEU A 64 10.71 -9.49 9.63
CA LEU A 64 10.35 -10.88 9.33
C LEU A 64 11.62 -11.75 9.23
N THR A 65 11.54 -12.92 9.85
CA THR A 65 12.55 -13.97 9.68
C THR A 65 12.59 -14.45 8.22
N ARG A 66 13.69 -15.07 7.83
CA ARG A 66 13.84 -15.65 6.48
C ARG A 66 12.65 -16.55 6.08
N ASN A 67 12.21 -17.42 6.99
CA ASN A 67 11.10 -18.35 6.72
C ASN A 67 9.74 -17.63 6.60
N GLU A 68 9.51 -16.58 7.41
CA GLU A 68 8.30 -15.75 7.28
C GLU A 68 8.25 -15.03 5.93
N LYS A 69 9.38 -14.45 5.48
CA LYS A 69 9.49 -13.80 4.17
C LYS A 69 9.23 -14.78 3.02
N LEU A 70 9.88 -15.95 3.05
CA LEU A 70 9.67 -16.98 2.03
C LEU A 70 8.22 -17.48 2.01
N ASN A 71 7.59 -17.68 3.16
CA ASN A 71 6.18 -18.09 3.20
C ASN A 71 5.25 -17.03 2.59
N TYR A 72 5.53 -15.73 2.77
CA TYR A 72 4.80 -14.67 2.09
C TYR A 72 5.01 -14.75 0.57
N ILE A 73 6.27 -14.78 0.12
CA ILE A 73 6.65 -14.86 -1.31
C ILE A 73 5.99 -16.06 -1.99
N ASP A 74 6.01 -17.24 -1.35
CA ASP A 74 5.40 -18.45 -1.86
C ASP A 74 3.88 -18.29 -2.02
N ALA A 75 3.22 -17.64 -1.06
CA ALA A 75 1.78 -17.38 -1.13
C ALA A 75 1.41 -16.41 -2.26
N VAL A 76 2.21 -15.34 -2.46
CA VAL A 76 2.02 -14.41 -3.59
C VAL A 76 2.19 -15.13 -4.93
N ASN A 77 3.25 -15.93 -5.07
CA ASN A 77 3.50 -16.73 -6.27
C ASN A 77 2.42 -17.81 -6.50
N CYS A 78 1.86 -18.37 -5.43
CA CYS A 78 0.69 -19.26 -5.51
C CYS A 78 -0.53 -18.51 -6.08
N LEU A 79 -0.77 -17.28 -5.64
CA LEU A 79 -1.92 -16.49 -6.07
C LEU A 79 -1.84 -16.14 -7.57
N ALA A 80 -0.63 -15.84 -8.06
CA ALA A 80 -0.36 -15.60 -9.48
C ALA A 80 -0.54 -16.85 -10.37
N LYS A 81 -0.62 -18.05 -9.79
CA LYS A 81 -0.82 -19.32 -10.53
C LYS A 81 -2.26 -19.82 -10.49
N LYS A 82 -3.06 -19.42 -9.50
CA LYS A 82 -4.47 -19.80 -9.42
C LYS A 82 -5.28 -19.06 -10.47
N PRO A 83 -6.33 -19.66 -11.06
CA PRO A 83 -7.13 -19.02 -12.12
C PRO A 83 -7.92 -17.82 -11.59
N ALA A 84 -7.99 -16.75 -12.38
CA ALA A 84 -8.82 -15.57 -12.10
C ALA A 84 -10.31 -15.96 -11.90
N LYS A 85 -11.01 -15.27 -11.00
CA LYS A 85 -12.47 -15.36 -10.84
C LYS A 85 -13.21 -14.27 -11.63
N THR A 86 -12.54 -13.19 -12.02
CA THR A 86 -13.11 -12.16 -12.88
C THR A 86 -13.49 -12.77 -14.23
N PRO A 87 -14.74 -12.61 -14.69
CA PRO A 87 -15.16 -13.06 -16.01
C PRO A 87 -14.28 -12.46 -17.12
N ALA A 88 -13.86 -13.29 -18.08
CA ALA A 88 -13.03 -12.83 -19.21
C ALA A 88 -13.71 -11.77 -20.08
N ALA A 89 -15.05 -11.69 -20.04
CA ALA A 89 -15.83 -10.64 -20.71
C ALA A 89 -15.68 -9.26 -20.03
N ILE A 90 -15.28 -9.22 -18.75
CA ILE A 90 -15.01 -7.99 -18.00
C ILE A 90 -13.54 -7.61 -18.12
N ALA A 91 -12.64 -8.57 -17.94
CA ALA A 91 -11.21 -8.35 -18.07
C ALA A 91 -10.54 -9.52 -18.80
N ALA A 92 -10.37 -9.38 -20.12
CA ALA A 92 -9.74 -10.41 -20.94
C ALA A 92 -8.27 -10.65 -20.54
N GLY A 93 -7.63 -9.66 -19.91
CA GLY A 93 -6.27 -9.72 -19.40
C GLY A 93 -6.11 -10.45 -18.07
N ALA A 94 -7.17 -10.65 -17.29
CA ALA A 94 -7.08 -11.40 -16.04
C ALA A 94 -6.78 -12.87 -16.32
N LYS A 95 -5.65 -13.38 -15.81
CA LYS A 95 -5.24 -14.79 -15.93
C LYS A 95 -5.09 -15.47 -14.58
N SER A 96 -4.86 -14.70 -13.53
CA SER A 96 -4.62 -15.20 -12.19
C SER A 96 -5.56 -14.64 -11.13
N ARG A 97 -5.65 -15.30 -9.97
CA ARG A 97 -6.34 -14.74 -8.79
C ARG A 97 -5.71 -13.44 -8.32
N TYR A 98 -4.41 -13.24 -8.57
CA TYR A 98 -3.74 -11.98 -8.30
C TYR A 98 -4.28 -10.89 -9.23
N ASP A 99 -4.51 -11.21 -10.51
CA ASP A 99 -5.08 -10.27 -11.47
C ASP A 99 -6.48 -9.79 -11.08
N ASP A 100 -7.27 -10.55 -10.30
CA ASP A 100 -8.59 -10.08 -9.82
C ASP A 100 -8.47 -8.82 -8.94
N PHE A 101 -7.37 -8.71 -8.18
CA PHE A 101 -7.05 -7.52 -7.40
C PHE A 101 -6.65 -6.36 -8.34
N VAL A 102 -5.80 -6.63 -9.34
CA VAL A 102 -5.40 -5.63 -10.33
C VAL A 102 -6.61 -5.09 -11.10
N VAL A 103 -7.54 -5.95 -11.53
CA VAL A 103 -8.80 -5.55 -12.19
C VAL A 103 -9.62 -4.62 -11.29
N THR A 104 -9.87 -5.01 -10.03
CA THR A 104 -10.74 -4.20 -9.17
C THR A 104 -10.15 -2.82 -8.92
N HIS A 105 -8.82 -2.70 -8.87
CA HIS A 105 -8.18 -1.41 -8.72
C HIS A 105 -8.29 -0.58 -10.00
N ILE A 106 -7.94 -1.13 -11.17
CA ILE A 106 -8.06 -0.44 -12.47
C ILE A 106 -9.48 0.13 -12.66
N ILE A 107 -10.51 -0.68 -12.40
CA ILE A 107 -11.91 -0.30 -12.59
C ILE A 107 -12.32 0.83 -11.64
N GLN A 108 -11.83 0.80 -10.40
CA GLN A 108 -12.28 1.72 -9.35
C GLN A 108 -11.35 2.92 -9.13
N THR A 109 -10.20 3.02 -9.81
CA THR A 109 -9.17 4.06 -9.58
C THR A 109 -9.73 5.47 -9.45
N MET A 110 -10.68 5.86 -10.31
CA MET A 110 -11.28 7.20 -10.32
C MET A 110 -12.32 7.46 -9.22
N ASN A 111 -12.62 6.45 -8.40
CA ASN A 111 -13.56 6.49 -7.28
C ASN A 111 -12.92 6.11 -5.93
N ILE A 112 -11.61 5.87 -5.90
CA ILE A 112 -10.87 5.43 -4.70
C ILE A 112 -9.61 6.26 -4.42
N HIS A 113 -9.28 7.25 -5.25
CA HIS A 113 -8.17 8.18 -5.05
C HIS A 113 -8.68 9.63 -5.11
N GLY A 114 -8.16 10.50 -4.25
CA GLY A 114 -8.66 11.87 -4.13
C GLY A 114 -10.15 11.95 -3.72
N THR A 115 -10.64 10.89 -3.06
CA THR A 115 -12.02 10.67 -2.64
C THR A 115 -12.13 10.49 -1.13
N GLY A 116 -13.35 10.54 -0.59
CA GLY A 116 -13.57 10.35 0.85
C GLY A 116 -13.45 8.92 1.36
N ASN A 117 -13.39 7.93 0.45
CA ASN A 117 -13.19 6.52 0.79
C ASN A 117 -11.75 6.04 0.59
N PHE A 118 -10.80 6.89 0.17
CA PHE A 118 -9.44 6.49 -0.19
C PHE A 118 -8.77 5.59 0.87
N LEU A 119 -8.70 6.07 2.11
CA LEU A 119 -8.02 5.33 3.20
C LEU A 119 -8.75 4.03 3.57
N ALA A 120 -10.07 4.11 3.74
CA ALA A 120 -10.91 2.98 4.13
C ALA A 120 -10.96 1.88 3.06
N TRP A 121 -11.07 2.26 1.78
CA TRP A 121 -11.06 1.32 0.66
C TRP A 121 -9.72 0.58 0.57
N HIS A 122 -8.59 1.29 0.67
CA HIS A 122 -7.26 0.67 0.59
C HIS A 122 -6.94 -0.20 1.81
N ARG A 123 -7.44 0.16 3.00
CA ARG A 123 -7.40 -0.73 4.18
C ARG A 123 -8.14 -2.02 3.89
N TYR A 124 -9.38 -1.94 3.40
CA TYR A 124 -10.20 -3.12 3.11
C TYR A 124 -9.59 -3.99 1.99
N TYR A 125 -9.10 -3.36 0.93
CA TYR A 125 -8.42 -4.01 -0.18
C TYR A 125 -7.18 -4.78 0.26
N THR A 126 -6.35 -4.16 1.11
CA THR A 126 -5.14 -4.79 1.67
C THR A 126 -5.47 -5.94 2.62
N TRP A 127 -6.51 -5.79 3.45
CA TRP A 127 -7.00 -6.86 4.31
C TRP A 127 -7.56 -8.05 3.51
N ALA A 128 -8.34 -7.79 2.45
CA ALA A 128 -8.89 -8.83 1.59
C ALA A 128 -7.77 -9.61 0.89
N TYR A 129 -6.73 -8.92 0.43
CA TYR A 129 -5.53 -9.55 -0.13
C TYR A 129 -4.86 -10.49 0.89
N GLU A 130 -4.65 -10.02 2.12
CA GLU A 130 -4.13 -10.84 3.21
C GLU A 130 -4.99 -12.10 3.43
N GLN A 131 -6.32 -11.96 3.47
CA GLN A 131 -7.23 -13.08 3.66
C GLN A 131 -7.13 -14.10 2.53
N VAL A 132 -6.99 -13.65 1.27
CA VAL A 132 -6.82 -14.55 0.13
C VAL A 132 -5.48 -15.28 0.19
N LEU A 133 -4.39 -14.60 0.55
CA LEU A 133 -3.09 -15.27 0.75
C LEU A 133 -3.17 -16.37 1.81
N ARG A 134 -3.83 -16.07 2.94
CA ARG A 134 -3.97 -17.02 4.06
C ARG A 134 -4.88 -18.19 3.72
N ASN A 135 -6.05 -17.91 3.14
CA ASN A 135 -7.12 -18.89 2.96
C ASN A 135 -7.00 -19.70 1.66
N GLU A 136 -6.46 -19.11 0.58
CA GLU A 136 -6.31 -19.80 -0.70
C GLU A 136 -4.89 -20.34 -0.93
N CYS A 137 -3.87 -19.71 -0.34
CA CYS A 137 -2.45 -20.02 -0.57
C CYS A 137 -1.64 -20.38 0.69
N GLY A 138 -2.31 -20.55 1.84
CA GLY A 138 -1.69 -21.12 3.03
C GLY A 138 -0.68 -20.21 3.74
N TYR A 139 -0.68 -18.90 3.45
CA TYR A 139 0.14 -17.93 4.18
C TYR A 139 -0.18 -17.99 5.68
N LYS A 140 0.85 -18.04 6.52
CA LYS A 140 0.71 -18.18 7.99
C LYS A 140 0.85 -16.85 8.71
N GLY A 141 1.58 -15.89 8.13
CA GLY A 141 1.76 -14.55 8.67
C GLY A 141 0.60 -13.61 8.33
N TYR A 142 0.75 -12.35 8.75
CA TYR A 142 -0.20 -11.26 8.44
C TYR A 142 0.46 -10.28 7.47
N GLN A 143 -0.30 -9.35 6.89
CA GLN A 143 0.24 -8.47 5.85
C GLN A 143 1.43 -7.66 6.38
N PRO A 144 2.64 -7.79 5.80
CA PRO A 144 3.77 -6.95 6.14
C PRO A 144 3.64 -5.56 5.53
N TYR A 145 4.42 -4.62 6.04
CA TYR A 145 4.52 -3.26 5.49
C TYR A 145 5.97 -2.88 5.19
N TYR A 146 6.14 -1.90 4.29
CA TYR A 146 7.42 -1.29 3.92
C TYR A 146 7.58 0.06 4.61
N SER A 147 8.44 0.16 5.62
CA SER A 147 8.65 1.43 6.32
C SER A 147 9.49 2.39 5.47
N TRP A 148 8.86 3.24 4.68
CA TRP A 148 9.58 4.21 3.85
C TRP A 148 10.60 5.06 4.61
N PRO A 149 10.28 5.62 5.81
CA PRO A 149 11.22 6.43 6.58
C PRO A 149 12.56 5.75 6.83
N TRP A 150 12.56 4.43 6.99
CA TRP A 150 13.75 3.62 7.29
C TRP A 150 14.70 3.53 6.10
N TRP A 151 14.13 3.57 4.90
CA TRP A 151 14.84 3.26 3.65
C TRP A 151 14.90 4.47 2.70
N ALA A 152 14.34 5.62 3.07
CA ALA A 152 14.26 6.80 2.21
C ALA A 152 15.63 7.29 1.69
N ASN A 153 16.69 7.13 2.49
CA ASN A 153 18.05 7.51 2.11
C ASN A 153 18.67 6.60 1.03
N ASP A 154 18.33 5.32 1.05
CA ASP A 154 18.76 4.34 0.06
C ASP A 154 17.74 3.18 -0.01
N PRO A 155 16.69 3.31 -0.85
CA PRO A 155 15.63 2.30 -0.94
C PRO A 155 16.15 0.94 -1.45
N THR A 156 17.26 0.91 -2.17
CA THR A 156 17.87 -0.33 -2.69
C THR A 156 18.51 -1.18 -1.59
N LYS A 157 18.74 -0.62 -0.39
CA LYS A 157 19.26 -1.35 0.77
C LYS A 157 18.16 -1.99 1.62
N SER A 158 16.89 -1.69 1.33
CA SER A 158 15.80 -2.37 2.01
C SER A 158 15.84 -3.87 1.72
N PRO A 159 15.69 -4.75 2.72
CA PRO A 159 15.51 -6.19 2.50
C PRO A 159 14.28 -6.54 1.64
N LEU A 160 13.41 -5.56 1.38
CA LEU A 160 12.29 -5.71 0.45
C LEU A 160 12.73 -5.63 -1.01
N PHE A 161 13.78 -4.85 -1.30
CA PHE A 161 14.22 -4.48 -2.65
C PHE A 161 15.70 -4.75 -2.93
N ASP A 162 16.38 -5.51 -2.06
CA ASP A 162 17.81 -5.84 -2.21
C ASP A 162 18.11 -6.86 -3.33
N GLY A 163 17.09 -7.42 -3.97
CA GLY A 163 17.22 -8.43 -5.03
C GLY A 163 17.61 -9.82 -4.55
N GLY A 164 17.75 -10.03 -3.23
CA GLY A 164 18.05 -11.30 -2.61
C GLY A 164 16.88 -12.28 -2.63
N GLU A 165 17.11 -13.50 -2.18
CA GLU A 165 16.12 -14.59 -2.15
C GLU A 165 14.90 -14.33 -1.26
N THR A 166 14.98 -13.35 -0.36
CA THR A 166 13.87 -12.94 0.52
C THR A 166 13.41 -11.51 0.26
N SER A 167 13.64 -10.98 -0.94
CA SER A 167 13.06 -9.72 -1.40
C SER A 167 11.77 -9.97 -2.19
N LEU A 168 11.02 -8.92 -2.50
CA LEU A 168 10.05 -8.96 -3.60
C LEU A 168 10.75 -8.61 -4.91
N SER A 169 11.94 -9.19 -5.11
CA SER A 169 12.94 -8.82 -6.11
C SER A 169 13.50 -7.39 -5.96
N GLY A 170 14.52 -7.07 -6.74
CA GLY A 170 15.24 -5.80 -6.67
C GLY A 170 14.84 -4.82 -7.76
N ASP A 171 15.81 -4.01 -8.18
CA ASP A 171 15.67 -3.05 -9.25
C ASP A 171 15.53 -3.72 -10.63
N GLY A 172 15.09 -2.94 -11.61
CA GLY A 172 15.08 -3.34 -13.02
C GLY A 172 16.47 -3.31 -13.65
N ALA A 173 16.61 -3.97 -14.81
CA ALA A 173 17.78 -3.81 -15.66
C ALA A 173 18.00 -2.33 -16.02
N TYR A 174 19.25 -1.88 -16.02
CA TYR A 174 19.56 -0.50 -16.39
C TYR A 174 19.20 -0.21 -17.85
N VAL A 175 18.43 0.86 -18.09
CA VAL A 175 18.12 1.36 -19.43
C VAL A 175 18.75 2.73 -19.65
N ALA A 176 19.77 2.77 -20.52
CA ALA A 176 20.50 3.99 -20.85
C ALA A 176 19.66 4.97 -21.68
N GLY A 177 19.96 6.27 -21.54
CA GLY A 177 19.39 7.32 -22.40
C GLY A 177 17.92 7.64 -22.13
N ARG A 178 17.38 7.24 -20.97
CA ARG A 178 16.03 7.64 -20.56
C ARG A 178 15.98 9.13 -20.23
N ASN A 179 14.87 9.77 -20.57
CA ASN A 179 14.57 11.15 -20.19
C ASN A 179 13.84 11.18 -18.85
N ALA A 180 13.86 12.35 -18.21
CA ALA A 180 13.04 12.60 -17.03
C ALA A 180 11.54 12.48 -17.35
N SER A 181 10.77 11.96 -16.41
CA SER A 181 9.33 11.79 -16.51
C SER A 181 8.60 12.93 -15.79
N CYS A 182 7.53 13.43 -16.41
CA CYS A 182 6.63 14.40 -15.79
C CYS A 182 5.45 13.72 -15.11
N LEU A 183 5.22 14.05 -13.85
CA LEU A 183 4.12 13.50 -13.04
C LEU A 183 3.01 14.54 -12.82
N PRO A 184 1.72 14.16 -12.90
CA PRO A 184 1.22 12.85 -13.31
C PRO A 184 1.20 12.64 -14.84
N SER A 185 1.52 13.66 -15.64
CA SER A 185 1.62 13.53 -17.10
C SER A 185 2.46 14.65 -17.72
N ASP A 186 2.92 14.47 -18.96
CA ASP A 186 3.62 15.51 -19.71
C ASP A 186 2.75 16.76 -19.92
N ALA A 187 1.43 16.58 -20.07
CA ALA A 187 0.48 17.68 -20.20
C ALA A 187 0.29 18.48 -18.91
N ARG A 188 0.57 17.88 -17.74
CA ARG A 188 0.45 18.51 -16.42
C ARG A 188 1.63 18.09 -15.54
N CYS A 189 2.79 18.69 -15.79
CA CYS A 189 4.01 18.38 -15.05
C CYS A 189 4.04 19.12 -13.70
N LEU A 190 3.73 18.40 -12.62
CA LEU A 190 3.78 18.89 -11.23
C LEU A 190 5.14 18.63 -10.59
N VAL A 191 5.74 17.48 -10.92
CA VAL A 191 7.07 17.05 -10.45
C VAL A 191 7.77 16.33 -11.59
N THR A 192 9.07 16.59 -11.73
CA THR A 192 9.95 15.90 -12.67
C THR A 192 10.77 14.84 -11.92
N LEU A 193 10.61 13.57 -12.30
CA LEU A 193 11.42 12.48 -11.81
C LEU A 193 12.54 12.14 -12.79
N GLN A 194 13.77 12.15 -12.31
CA GLN A 194 14.92 11.68 -13.07
C GLN A 194 14.92 10.14 -13.10
N PRO A 195 15.34 9.52 -14.21
CA PRO A 195 15.59 8.08 -14.25
C PRO A 195 16.58 7.68 -13.17
N ALA A 196 16.30 6.59 -12.47
CA ALA A 196 17.23 6.00 -11.52
C ALA A 196 18.12 4.94 -12.22
N ASN A 197 18.53 3.90 -11.47
CA ASN A 197 19.49 2.91 -11.95
C ASN A 197 18.86 1.70 -12.67
N GLY A 198 17.53 1.66 -12.77
CA GLY A 198 16.81 0.56 -13.41
C GLY A 198 16.15 0.99 -14.72
N GLY A 199 14.85 0.72 -14.81
CA GLY A 199 13.97 1.03 -15.92
C GLY A 199 13.51 -0.19 -16.71
N GLY A 200 14.29 -1.25 -16.73
CA GLY A 200 14.01 -2.50 -17.45
C GLY A 200 13.32 -3.54 -16.59
N CYS A 201 13.21 -4.77 -17.13
CA CYS A 201 12.70 -5.92 -16.38
C CYS A 201 13.54 -6.17 -15.13
N VAL A 202 12.91 -6.58 -14.04
CA VAL A 202 13.59 -7.09 -12.84
C VAL A 202 14.41 -8.34 -13.18
N GLU A 203 15.69 -8.36 -12.79
CA GLU A 203 16.64 -9.42 -13.21
C GLU A 203 16.92 -10.47 -12.12
N SER A 204 16.61 -10.16 -10.86
CA SER A 204 16.97 -10.99 -9.70
C SER A 204 15.81 -11.17 -8.71
N GLY A 205 16.00 -12.07 -7.75
CA GLY A 205 15.03 -12.36 -6.69
C GLY A 205 13.82 -13.21 -7.13
N PRO A 206 12.91 -13.51 -6.19
CA PRO A 206 11.82 -14.48 -6.37
C PRO A 206 10.72 -14.06 -7.36
N MET A 207 10.67 -12.78 -7.72
CA MET A 207 9.66 -12.20 -8.61
C MET A 207 10.24 -11.86 -10.01
N LYS A 208 11.45 -12.35 -10.36
CA LYS A 208 12.06 -12.10 -11.69
C LYS A 208 11.20 -12.59 -12.87
N ASP A 209 10.46 -13.68 -12.66
CA ASP A 209 9.57 -14.29 -13.66
C ASP A 209 8.11 -13.82 -13.49
N TRP A 210 7.89 -12.80 -12.66
CA TRP A 210 6.57 -12.21 -12.45
C TRP A 210 6.05 -11.58 -13.74
N LYS A 211 4.79 -11.90 -14.06
CA LYS A 211 4.13 -11.43 -15.28
C LYS A 211 3.04 -10.43 -14.93
N ILE A 212 3.17 -9.23 -15.48
CA ILE A 212 2.10 -8.24 -15.50
C ILE A 212 1.24 -8.52 -16.73
N ASN A 213 -0.07 -8.76 -16.53
CA ASN A 213 -0.97 -9.19 -17.60
C ASN A 213 -1.89 -8.09 -18.16
N MET A 214 -1.98 -6.94 -17.50
CA MET A 214 -2.90 -5.83 -17.82
C MET A 214 -2.17 -4.48 -17.75
N GLY A 215 -2.89 -3.40 -18.06
CA GLY A 215 -2.30 -2.09 -18.27
C GLY A 215 -1.29 -2.08 -19.43
N PRO A 216 -0.46 -1.04 -19.52
CA PRO A 216 -0.56 0.19 -18.75
C PRO A 216 -1.76 1.05 -19.18
N LEU A 217 -2.21 1.94 -18.29
CA LEU A 217 -3.12 3.05 -18.59
C LEU A 217 -2.42 4.40 -18.46
N GLN A 218 -1.55 4.54 -17.46
CA GLN A 218 -0.80 5.76 -17.19
C GLN A 218 0.65 5.36 -16.92
N ASN A 219 1.47 5.22 -17.96
CA ASN A 219 2.86 4.83 -17.80
C ASN A 219 3.81 5.90 -18.33
N HIS A 220 4.84 6.18 -17.54
CA HIS A 220 5.88 7.16 -17.77
C HIS A 220 7.17 6.58 -18.35
N LEU A 221 7.25 5.24 -18.42
CA LEU A 221 8.40 4.50 -18.92
C LEU A 221 8.30 4.33 -20.44
N ALA A 222 9.31 4.82 -21.15
CA ALA A 222 9.41 4.64 -22.60
C ALA A 222 9.57 3.15 -22.96
N GLY A 223 8.95 2.74 -24.08
CA GLY A 223 9.11 1.39 -24.64
C GLY A 223 8.15 0.33 -24.11
N VAL A 224 7.28 0.66 -23.15
CA VAL A 224 6.21 -0.26 -22.74
C VAL A 224 5.09 -0.26 -23.79
N LYS A 225 4.75 -1.45 -24.27
CA LYS A 225 3.69 -1.64 -25.27
C LYS A 225 2.34 -1.19 -24.69
N PRO A 226 1.60 -0.29 -25.37
CA PRO A 226 0.24 0.08 -24.96
C PRO A 226 -0.68 -1.13 -24.85
N ASN A 227 -1.62 -1.08 -23.91
CA ASN A 227 -2.64 -2.12 -23.80
C ASN A 227 -3.48 -2.19 -25.09
N PRO A 228 -3.84 -3.38 -25.59
CA PRO A 228 -4.73 -3.51 -26.76
C PRO A 228 -6.15 -2.98 -26.52
N GLN A 229 -6.56 -2.75 -25.27
CA GLN A 229 -7.84 -2.16 -24.90
C GLN A 229 -7.60 -0.83 -24.16
N ALA A 230 -8.40 0.19 -24.49
CA ALA A 230 -8.24 1.55 -23.94
C ALA A 230 -8.54 1.65 -22.44
N ASP A 231 -9.32 0.70 -21.90
CA ASP A 231 -9.58 0.55 -20.47
C ASP A 231 -8.45 -0.15 -19.70
N GLY A 232 -7.39 -0.59 -20.41
CA GLY A 232 -6.25 -1.29 -19.85
C GLY A 232 -6.53 -2.71 -19.34
N LEU A 233 -7.73 -3.26 -19.57
CA LEU A 233 -8.13 -4.60 -19.12
C LEU A 233 -7.86 -5.70 -20.15
N GLY A 234 -7.31 -5.34 -21.32
CA GLY A 234 -6.85 -6.29 -22.33
C GLY A 234 -5.61 -7.07 -21.91
N TYR A 235 -5.46 -8.28 -22.46
CA TYR A 235 -4.29 -9.13 -22.18
C TYR A 235 -3.02 -8.56 -22.81
N ASN A 236 -2.10 -8.08 -21.97
CA ASN A 236 -0.84 -7.45 -22.35
C ASN A 236 0.34 -7.98 -21.50
N PRO A 237 0.69 -9.27 -21.63
CA PRO A 237 1.70 -9.92 -20.78
C PRO A 237 3.10 -9.34 -21.02
N ARG A 238 3.77 -8.97 -19.93
CA ARG A 238 5.16 -8.47 -19.92
C ARG A 238 5.83 -8.73 -18.57
N CYS A 239 7.14 -8.57 -18.52
CA CYS A 239 7.89 -8.64 -17.27
C CYS A 239 7.49 -7.49 -16.34
N MET A 240 7.69 -7.69 -15.03
CA MET A 240 7.72 -6.58 -14.08
C MET A 240 8.98 -5.74 -14.30
N SER A 241 8.82 -4.44 -14.52
CA SER A 241 9.93 -3.48 -14.55
C SER A 241 9.91 -2.59 -13.32
N ARG A 242 11.09 -2.18 -12.86
CA ARG A 242 11.27 -1.24 -11.75
C ARG A 242 12.36 -0.23 -12.06
N ASP A 243 12.29 0.91 -11.41
CA ASP A 243 13.31 1.94 -11.47
C ASP A 243 13.42 2.59 -10.09
N ILE A 244 14.11 1.91 -9.18
CA ILE A 244 14.03 2.23 -7.75
C ILE A 244 14.60 3.64 -7.50
N SER A 245 13.71 4.58 -7.19
CA SER A 245 14.03 6.01 -7.21
C SER A 245 14.30 6.56 -5.82
N LYS A 246 15.57 6.91 -5.55
CA LYS A 246 15.95 7.68 -4.37
C LYS A 246 15.31 9.08 -4.35
N GLN A 247 15.10 9.68 -5.52
CA GLN A 247 14.44 10.99 -5.62
C GLN A 247 12.99 10.91 -5.13
N ALA A 248 12.24 9.89 -5.55
CA ALA A 248 10.88 9.68 -5.07
C ALA A 248 10.86 9.30 -3.57
N ALA A 249 11.81 8.49 -3.13
CA ALA A 249 11.93 8.08 -1.72
C ALA A 249 12.17 9.28 -0.77
N ALA A 250 12.77 10.37 -1.26
CA ALA A 250 12.92 11.62 -0.51
C ALA A 250 11.57 12.32 -0.18
N GLU A 251 10.45 11.90 -0.78
CA GLU A 251 9.11 12.32 -0.35
C GLU A 251 8.61 11.59 0.89
N THR A 252 9.28 10.51 1.30
CA THR A 252 8.80 9.58 2.33
C THR A 252 9.73 9.46 3.53
N THR A 253 10.53 10.50 3.78
CA THR A 253 11.42 10.58 4.95
C THR A 253 10.64 10.60 6.27
N ASP A 254 11.32 10.25 7.36
CA ASP A 254 10.73 10.32 8.71
C ASP A 254 10.16 11.70 9.03
N GLU A 255 10.89 12.77 8.68
CA GLU A 255 10.44 14.15 8.86
C GLU A 255 9.10 14.42 8.17
N LYS A 256 8.95 14.01 6.89
CA LYS A 256 7.73 14.24 6.11
C LYS A 256 6.55 13.41 6.64
N VAL A 257 6.79 12.16 7.03
CA VAL A 257 5.76 11.28 7.60
C VAL A 257 5.32 11.77 8.98
N ALA A 258 6.25 12.10 9.87
CA ALA A 258 5.95 12.67 11.17
C ALA A 258 5.27 14.04 11.05
N PHE A 259 5.67 14.87 10.08
CA PHE A 259 5.01 16.14 9.78
C PHE A 259 3.53 15.94 9.41
N LEU A 260 3.22 14.99 8.53
CA LEU A 260 1.84 14.65 8.17
C LEU A 260 1.03 14.26 9.42
N ILE A 261 1.55 13.33 10.24
CA ILE A 261 0.83 12.82 11.42
C ILE A 261 0.55 13.93 12.44
N LYS A 262 1.53 14.82 12.68
CA LYS A 262 1.42 15.87 13.69
C LYS A 262 0.60 17.08 13.26
N ASN A 263 0.70 17.49 11.99
CA ASN A 263 0.15 18.77 11.52
C ASN A 263 -1.21 18.67 10.85
N SER A 264 -1.70 17.46 10.56
CA SER A 264 -3.07 17.27 10.08
C SER A 264 -4.06 17.20 11.24
N THR A 265 -4.88 18.23 11.39
CA THR A 265 -5.87 18.37 12.47
C THR A 265 -7.17 17.61 12.20
N ASP A 266 -7.46 17.31 10.94
CA ASP A 266 -8.67 16.63 10.48
C ASP A 266 -8.37 15.65 9.34
N ILE A 267 -9.34 14.78 9.02
CA ILE A 267 -9.16 13.73 8.01
C ILE A 267 -8.95 14.30 6.60
N LYS A 268 -9.52 15.47 6.29
CA LYS A 268 -9.37 16.09 4.96
C LYS A 268 -7.93 16.54 4.76
N SER A 269 -7.39 17.33 5.68
CA SER A 269 -6.00 17.78 5.63
C SER A 269 -5.02 16.61 5.66
N PHE A 270 -5.32 15.54 6.41
CA PHE A 270 -4.51 14.33 6.45
C PHE A 270 -4.45 13.61 5.09
N GLN A 271 -5.60 13.23 4.53
CA GLN A 271 -5.62 12.47 3.28
C GLN A 271 -5.16 13.30 2.07
N ASP A 272 -5.43 14.61 2.07
CA ASP A 272 -5.02 15.51 1.00
C ASP A 272 -3.51 15.70 1.00
N LEU A 273 -2.88 15.87 2.18
CA LEU A 273 -1.42 16.00 2.29
C LEU A 273 -0.72 14.67 2.02
N MET A 274 -1.33 13.53 2.41
CA MET A 274 -0.78 12.21 2.12
C MET A 274 -0.68 11.94 0.61
N GLN A 275 -1.74 12.25 -0.15
CA GLN A 275 -1.81 12.00 -1.59
C GLN A 275 -1.19 13.13 -2.43
N ASN A 276 -1.27 14.37 -1.93
CA ASN A 276 -0.82 15.64 -2.49
C ASN A 276 -0.80 15.74 -4.03
N PHE A 277 -1.78 16.45 -4.58
CA PHE A 277 -1.93 16.67 -6.03
C PHE A 277 -1.54 18.10 -6.47
N ILE A 278 -0.77 18.83 -5.65
CA ILE A 278 -0.36 20.22 -5.87
C ILE A 278 1.08 20.25 -6.43
N PRO A 279 1.46 21.21 -7.30
CA PRO A 279 2.83 21.33 -7.80
C PRO A 279 3.90 21.35 -6.69
N GLY A 280 5.05 20.73 -6.95
CA GLY A 280 6.25 20.82 -6.08
C GLY A 280 6.46 19.67 -5.09
N SER A 281 5.48 18.80 -4.87
CA SER A 281 5.65 17.52 -4.17
C SER A 281 4.55 16.56 -4.62
N VAL A 282 4.86 15.27 -4.75
CA VAL A 282 3.87 14.24 -5.10
C VAL A 282 3.20 13.60 -3.86
N GLY A 283 3.55 14.05 -2.64
CA GLY A 283 3.04 13.46 -1.41
C GLY A 283 3.66 12.12 -1.07
N ILE A 284 3.41 11.64 0.15
CA ILE A 284 4.04 10.41 0.65
C ILE A 284 3.48 9.15 -0.02
N HIS A 285 2.19 9.16 -0.40
CA HIS A 285 1.55 8.04 -1.09
C HIS A 285 2.14 7.85 -2.48
N SER A 286 2.08 8.89 -3.33
CA SER A 286 2.69 8.81 -4.66
C SER A 286 4.21 8.62 -4.56
N GLY A 287 4.89 9.29 -3.63
CA GLY A 287 6.32 9.11 -3.39
C GLY A 287 6.70 7.64 -3.12
N GLY A 288 5.89 6.93 -2.34
CA GLY A 288 6.06 5.50 -2.11
C GLY A 288 5.86 4.64 -3.37
N HIS A 289 4.86 4.95 -4.21
CA HIS A 289 4.68 4.29 -5.51
C HIS A 289 5.85 4.55 -6.47
N TYR A 290 6.22 5.81 -6.66
CA TYR A 290 7.30 6.20 -7.56
C TYR A 290 8.70 5.81 -7.03
N THR A 291 8.83 5.46 -5.75
CA THR A 291 10.05 4.81 -5.22
C THR A 291 10.26 3.44 -5.86
N ILE A 292 9.19 2.70 -6.16
CA ILE A 292 9.23 1.43 -6.88
C ILE A 292 9.48 1.70 -8.37
N GLY A 293 8.76 2.69 -8.91
CA GLY A 293 8.93 3.16 -10.29
C GLY A 293 8.61 2.07 -11.32
N GLY A 294 9.27 2.13 -12.47
CA GLY A 294 9.02 1.21 -13.59
C GLY A 294 7.61 1.36 -14.17
N ASP A 295 7.09 0.29 -14.76
CA ASP A 295 5.79 0.28 -15.43
C ASP A 295 4.62 0.38 -14.44
N ALA A 296 4.46 -0.61 -13.57
CA ALA A 296 3.33 -0.63 -12.63
C ALA A 296 3.48 0.39 -11.50
N GLY A 297 4.67 0.55 -10.91
CA GLY A 297 4.89 1.51 -9.81
C GLY A 297 4.69 2.97 -10.21
N SER A 298 4.66 3.27 -11.51
CA SER A 298 4.37 4.61 -12.04
C SER A 298 2.95 4.75 -12.62
N ASP A 299 2.11 3.72 -12.51
CA ASP A 299 0.76 3.68 -13.07
C ASP A 299 -0.30 3.71 -11.98
N LEU A 300 -1.01 4.84 -11.85
CA LEU A 300 -2.06 5.03 -10.85
C LEU A 300 -3.15 3.95 -10.90
N TYR A 301 -3.41 3.37 -12.07
CA TYR A 301 -4.44 2.36 -12.27
C TYR A 301 -3.91 0.96 -12.03
N ASN A 302 -2.75 0.66 -12.62
CA ASN A 302 -2.19 -0.67 -12.66
C ASN A 302 -1.11 -0.93 -11.57
N SER A 303 -0.90 -0.01 -10.63
CA SER A 303 0.09 -0.14 -9.56
C SER A 303 0.04 -1.44 -8.74
N PRO A 304 -1.13 -2.06 -8.46
CA PRO A 304 -1.15 -3.36 -7.78
C PRO A 304 -0.51 -4.50 -8.58
N ALA A 305 -0.24 -4.32 -9.88
CA ALA A 305 0.44 -5.34 -10.68
C ALA A 305 1.89 -5.58 -10.22
N ASP A 306 2.48 -4.66 -9.45
CA ASP A 306 3.69 -4.90 -8.67
C ASP A 306 3.31 -5.40 -7.25
N PRO A 307 3.78 -6.59 -6.82
CA PRO A 307 3.53 -7.12 -5.46
C PRO A 307 3.92 -6.21 -4.31
N ALA A 308 4.87 -5.28 -4.50
CA ALA A 308 5.27 -4.32 -3.48
C ALA A 308 4.15 -3.33 -3.12
N PHE A 309 3.12 -3.18 -3.96
CA PHE A 309 1.94 -2.35 -3.70
C PHE A 309 1.34 -2.63 -2.32
N PHE A 310 1.16 -3.91 -1.95
CA PHE A 310 0.48 -4.27 -0.71
C PHE A 310 1.32 -3.95 0.53
N LEU A 311 2.65 -3.88 0.40
CA LEU A 311 3.54 -3.49 1.50
C LEU A 311 3.62 -1.97 1.62
N HIS A 312 3.60 -1.27 0.48
CA HIS A 312 3.42 0.18 0.45
C HIS A 312 2.09 0.56 1.12
N HIS A 313 0.96 -0.02 0.71
CA HIS A 313 -0.34 0.26 1.33
C HIS A 313 -0.49 -0.28 2.75
N GLY A 314 0.28 -1.30 3.14
CA GLY A 314 0.45 -1.67 4.54
C GLY A 314 1.01 -0.51 5.39
N MET A 315 1.92 0.29 4.82
CA MET A 315 2.50 1.47 5.47
C MET A 315 1.59 2.71 5.38
N VAL A 316 0.85 2.90 4.28
CA VAL A 316 -0.23 3.90 4.19
C VAL A 316 -1.23 3.69 5.32
N ASP A 317 -1.67 2.45 5.49
CA ASP A 317 -2.61 2.08 6.55
C ASP A 317 -1.99 2.22 7.95
N LYS A 318 -0.70 1.88 8.13
CA LYS A 318 0.02 2.13 9.39
C LYS A 318 0.01 3.62 9.73
N VAL A 319 0.35 4.51 8.79
CA VAL A 319 0.41 5.96 9.03
C VAL A 319 -0.97 6.51 9.40
N TRP A 320 -2.03 6.06 8.72
CA TRP A 320 -3.40 6.41 9.10
C TRP A 320 -3.77 5.88 10.49
N TRP A 321 -3.45 4.62 10.77
CA TRP A 321 -3.66 4.00 12.09
C TRP A 321 -2.94 4.79 13.20
N ILE A 322 -1.71 5.26 13.00
CA ILE A 322 -1.00 6.10 13.98
C ILE A 322 -1.81 7.38 14.22
N TRP A 323 -2.17 8.09 13.14
CA TRP A 323 -2.90 9.36 13.24
C TRP A 323 -4.24 9.23 13.97
N GLN A 324 -5.01 8.16 13.69
CA GLN A 324 -6.27 7.86 14.38
C GLN A 324 -6.03 7.61 15.88
N ASN A 325 -5.04 6.79 16.22
CA ASN A 325 -4.80 6.38 17.60
C ASN A 325 -4.17 7.45 18.50
N LEU A 326 -3.68 8.56 17.92
CA LEU A 326 -3.28 9.71 18.71
C LEU A 326 -4.48 10.47 19.31
N ASP A 327 -5.68 10.34 18.74
CA ASP A 327 -6.93 10.89 19.29
C ASP A 327 -8.15 10.09 18.81
N LEU A 328 -8.33 8.88 19.34
CA LEU A 328 -9.33 7.93 18.85
C LEU A 328 -10.75 8.50 18.82
N LYS A 329 -11.10 9.30 19.83
CA LYS A 329 -12.45 9.84 19.99
C LYS A 329 -12.82 10.76 18.82
N GLU A 330 -11.90 11.62 18.41
CA GLU A 330 -12.14 12.63 17.38
C GLU A 330 -11.70 12.17 15.97
N ARG A 331 -10.99 11.03 15.86
CA ARG A 331 -10.34 10.61 14.59
C ARG A 331 -10.70 9.20 14.09
N THR A 332 -11.45 8.40 14.84
CA THR A 332 -11.81 7.05 14.38
C THR A 332 -12.90 7.13 13.30
N HIS A 333 -14.08 7.66 13.65
CA HIS A 333 -15.26 7.69 12.78
C HIS A 333 -15.40 9.03 12.06
N VAL A 334 -14.42 9.36 11.21
CA VAL A 334 -14.37 10.62 10.46
C VAL A 334 -14.25 10.37 8.96
N ILE A 335 -14.86 11.24 8.17
CA ILE A 335 -14.82 11.20 6.71
C ILE A 335 -14.87 12.61 6.12
N ALA A 336 -14.16 12.82 5.01
CA ALA A 336 -14.27 14.04 4.23
C ALA A 336 -13.93 13.78 2.77
N GLY A 337 -14.53 14.55 1.85
CA GLY A 337 -14.33 14.40 0.41
C GLY A 337 -15.58 13.91 -0.32
N THR A 338 -15.42 13.58 -1.60
CA THR A 338 -16.51 13.17 -2.50
C THR A 338 -16.26 11.77 -3.07
N LEU A 339 -17.12 11.30 -3.97
CA LEU A 339 -17.10 9.94 -4.52
C LEU A 339 -16.28 9.80 -5.82
N THR A 340 -15.75 10.89 -6.34
CA THR A 340 -15.02 10.95 -7.60
C THR A 340 -13.68 11.64 -7.41
N PHE A 341 -12.68 11.23 -8.19
CA PHE A 341 -11.32 11.74 -8.15
C PHE A 341 -11.30 13.27 -8.18
N LEU A 342 -10.85 13.89 -7.10
CA LEU A 342 -10.80 15.35 -6.94
C LEU A 342 -12.15 16.05 -7.21
N ASN A 343 -13.26 15.34 -6.96
CA ASN A 343 -14.62 15.78 -7.26
C ASN A 343 -14.84 16.09 -8.76
N GLN A 344 -14.23 15.29 -9.65
CA GLN A 344 -14.36 15.43 -11.10
C GLN A 344 -14.84 14.11 -11.74
N PRO A 345 -16.08 14.07 -12.31
CA PRO A 345 -17.11 15.11 -12.23
C PRO A 345 -17.62 15.31 -10.79
N PRO A 346 -18.27 16.44 -10.46
CA PRO A 346 -18.77 16.68 -9.11
C PRO A 346 -19.79 15.63 -8.64
N THR A 347 -19.66 15.20 -7.39
CA THR A 347 -20.59 14.30 -6.71
C THR A 347 -20.96 14.82 -5.33
N ARG A 348 -21.90 14.16 -4.64
CA ARG A 348 -22.18 14.43 -3.23
C ARG A 348 -20.96 14.12 -2.36
N ASN A 349 -20.96 14.66 -1.15
CA ASN A 349 -20.00 14.26 -0.13
C ASN A 349 -20.15 12.76 0.19
N ALA A 350 -19.01 12.13 0.43
CA ALA A 350 -18.98 10.77 0.96
C ALA A 350 -19.55 10.76 2.39
N THR A 351 -20.16 9.65 2.76
CA THR A 351 -20.71 9.40 4.10
C THR A 351 -20.14 8.10 4.65
N LEU A 352 -20.12 7.96 5.97
CA LEU A 352 -19.67 6.72 6.62
C LEU A 352 -20.51 5.49 6.20
N GLN A 353 -21.73 5.71 5.71
CA GLN A 353 -22.65 4.67 5.26
C GLN A 353 -22.45 4.28 3.78
N ASP A 354 -21.56 4.95 3.05
CA ASP A 354 -21.26 4.55 1.68
C ASP A 354 -20.58 3.17 1.64
N GLU A 355 -20.99 2.34 0.68
CA GLU A 355 -20.47 0.98 0.55
C GLU A 355 -19.10 0.94 -0.12
N LEU A 356 -18.25 0.06 0.40
CA LEU A 356 -17.00 -0.40 -0.16
C LEU A 356 -17.20 -1.80 -0.72
N TYR A 357 -16.77 -2.00 -1.97
CA TYR A 357 -16.86 -3.29 -2.64
C TYR A 357 -15.59 -3.58 -3.43
N LEU A 358 -15.23 -4.87 -3.52
CA LEU A 358 -14.00 -5.34 -4.18
C LEU A 358 -14.28 -6.19 -5.43
N GLY A 359 -15.46 -5.98 -6.04
CA GLY A 359 -15.88 -6.64 -7.27
C GLY A 359 -15.68 -8.16 -7.23
N HIS A 360 -14.93 -8.68 -8.20
CA HIS A 360 -14.70 -10.12 -8.38
C HIS A 360 -13.60 -10.71 -7.49
N VAL A 361 -12.98 -9.91 -6.60
CA VAL A 361 -12.13 -10.47 -5.54
C VAL A 361 -12.94 -11.42 -4.66
N GLY A 362 -14.21 -11.09 -4.42
CA GLY A 362 -15.22 -11.97 -3.83
C GLY A 362 -15.39 -11.85 -2.31
N PHE A 363 -15.28 -10.64 -1.77
CA PHE A 363 -15.57 -10.34 -0.37
C PHE A 363 -16.89 -9.57 -0.22
N PRO A 364 -17.58 -9.66 0.94
CA PRO A 364 -18.81 -8.91 1.19
C PRO A 364 -18.63 -7.39 1.04
N ASN A 365 -19.70 -6.68 0.70
CA ASN A 365 -19.68 -5.23 0.81
C ASN A 365 -19.69 -4.85 2.30
N ILE A 366 -18.95 -3.80 2.64
CA ILE A 366 -18.96 -3.19 3.98
C ILE A 366 -19.13 -1.69 3.82
N THR A 367 -19.59 -1.01 4.85
CA THR A 367 -19.62 0.46 4.89
C THR A 367 -18.23 1.04 5.14
N ILE A 368 -18.03 2.32 4.80
CA ILE A 368 -16.83 3.04 5.21
C ILE A 368 -16.65 3.01 6.73
N ASP A 369 -17.75 3.12 7.49
CA ASP A 369 -17.73 3.11 8.96
C ASP A 369 -17.09 1.83 9.52
N GLU A 370 -17.52 0.68 9.01
CA GLU A 370 -16.98 -0.64 9.36
C GLU A 370 -15.49 -0.78 9.01
N ALA A 371 -14.99 0.05 8.08
CA ALA A 371 -13.59 0.06 7.68
C ALA A 371 -12.72 1.08 8.45
N THR A 372 -13.30 1.92 9.31
CA THR A 372 -12.54 2.99 9.98
C THR A 372 -11.64 2.52 11.13
N SER A 373 -11.91 1.36 11.74
CA SER A 373 -11.16 0.85 12.90
C SER A 373 -10.54 -0.51 12.63
N THR A 374 -9.24 -0.68 12.92
CA THR A 374 -8.53 -1.96 12.76
C THR A 374 -8.93 -3.05 13.76
N LEU A 375 -9.80 -2.71 14.72
CA LEU A 375 -10.33 -3.63 15.75
C LEU A 375 -11.87 -3.83 15.63
N ALA A 376 -12.47 -3.37 14.53
CA ALA A 376 -13.91 -3.48 14.26
C ALA A 376 -14.17 -3.95 12.83
N GLY A 377 -15.45 -4.12 12.49
CA GLY A 377 -15.85 -4.66 11.18
C GLY A 377 -15.16 -6.01 10.93
N PRO A 378 -14.65 -6.29 9.72
CA PRO A 378 -13.95 -7.53 9.44
C PRO A 378 -12.51 -7.59 10.00
N PHE A 379 -12.06 -6.54 10.71
CA PHE A 379 -10.66 -6.36 11.10
C PHE A 379 -10.39 -6.75 12.55
N CYS A 380 -9.21 -7.33 12.77
CA CYS A 380 -8.65 -7.52 14.10
C CYS A 380 -7.13 -7.53 14.06
N TYR A 381 -6.53 -6.35 13.87
CA TYR A 381 -5.08 -6.20 13.78
C TYR A 381 -4.56 -4.88 14.35
N ILE A 382 -3.28 -4.87 14.69
CA ILE A 382 -2.49 -3.70 15.07
C ILE A 382 -1.16 -3.70 14.30
N TYR A 383 -0.42 -2.59 14.41
CA TYR A 383 0.95 -2.47 13.88
C TYR A 383 1.97 -2.54 15.01
N ALA A 384 3.13 -3.15 14.73
CA ALA A 384 4.30 -3.19 15.61
C ALA A 384 5.56 -2.72 14.90
#